data_AF-A0A8T2YJN3-F1
#
_entry.id   AF-A0A8T2YJN3-F1
#
_cell.length_a   1.000
_cell.length_b   1.000
_cell.length_c   1.000
_cell.angle_alpha   90.00
_cell.angle_beta   90.00
_cell.angle_gamma   90.00
#
_symmetry.space_group_name_H-M   'P 1'
#
loop_
_entity.id
_entity.type
_entity.pdbx_description
1 polymer ?
#
loop_
_entity_poly.entity_id
_entity_poly.type
_entity_poly.pdbx_seq_one_letter_code
_entity_poly.pdbx_strand_id
1 'polypeptide(L)'
;MGDQATPPAPELAEMAISDGPSLKHPFSDRAPVRSIVCRPDGGAGLAGQRVRAGGWVKTGREQGKGSFAFLEVNDGSCPANLQVIVDAGVADLSTLVQTGTCVLVEGLLKVPPEGAKQKIELRVDKVLHVGPTDPASYPIPKTKLSLEFLRDHIHLRARTNTISAVARIRNALAFATHSFFQEHGFLYVHTPIITTSDCEGAGEMFQATTLISEAEKLEKELILNPPPTEADLEAAKLTVGEKGNIVSQLKAAKATKEEIRASVADLKIAKENLSRVEERAKLKPGIPKKDGKIDYGQDFFSRQAFLTVSGQLQVETYACAVSSVYTFGPTFRAEHSHTSRHLAEFWMVEPEIAFADLQVLVFI
;
A
#
# COMPACT_ATOMS: atom_id res chain seq x y z
N MET A 1 -4.86 -48.24 12.72
CA MET A 1 -3.96 -48.83 11.70
C MET A 1 -4.49 -48.41 10.35
N GLY A 2 -3.84 -47.41 9.75
CA GLY A 2 -4.11 -46.90 8.41
C GLY A 2 -2.82 -46.24 7.96
N ASP A 3 -2.26 -46.75 6.86
CA ASP A 3 -0.94 -46.45 6.31
C ASP A 3 -0.61 -44.95 6.24
N GLN A 4 0.47 -44.55 6.92
CA GLN A 4 1.27 -43.41 6.49
C GLN A 4 2.42 -43.93 5.65
N ALA A 5 2.21 -44.01 4.34
CA ALA A 5 3.29 -44.27 3.40
C ALA A 5 4.26 -43.08 3.45
N THR A 6 5.45 -43.32 3.99
CA THR A 6 6.59 -42.40 3.92
C THR A 6 7.04 -42.31 2.46
N PRO A 7 7.32 -41.11 1.90
CA PRO A 7 7.77 -41.02 0.51
C PRO A 7 9.16 -41.65 0.33
N PRO A 8 9.49 -42.19 -0.86
CA PRO A 8 10.78 -42.82 -1.09
C PRO A 8 11.91 -41.78 -1.05
N ALA A 9 12.91 -42.06 -0.21
CA ALA A 9 13.99 -41.15 0.14
C ALA A 9 15.19 -40.99 -0.84
N PRO A 10 15.26 -41.53 -2.09
CA PRO A 10 16.44 -41.27 -2.93
C PRO A 10 16.28 -40.13 -3.95
N GLU A 11 15.07 -39.65 -4.30
CA GLU A 11 14.93 -38.61 -5.34
C GLU A 11 15.14 -37.16 -4.86
N LEU A 12 15.28 -36.95 -3.55
CA LEU A 12 15.63 -35.63 -2.98
C LEU A 12 17.14 -35.45 -2.74
N ALA A 13 17.94 -36.51 -2.89
CA ALA A 13 19.38 -36.48 -2.63
C ALA A 13 20.22 -36.01 -3.83
N GLU A 14 19.65 -35.97 -5.05
CA GLU A 14 20.35 -35.57 -6.28
C GLU A 14 20.03 -34.14 -6.76
N MET A 15 19.23 -33.37 -6.00
CA MET A 15 19.05 -31.94 -6.30
C MET A 15 20.23 -31.13 -5.76
N ALA A 16 21.32 -31.10 -6.52
CA ALA A 16 22.39 -30.15 -6.29
C ALA A 16 21.87 -28.71 -6.54
N ILE A 17 21.95 -27.85 -5.52
CA ILE A 17 21.64 -26.40 -5.60
C ILE A 17 22.77 -25.63 -6.32
N SER A 18 23.75 -26.31 -6.89
CA SER A 18 24.88 -25.71 -7.60
C SER A 18 24.84 -26.06 -9.09
N ASP A 19 24.92 -25.01 -9.91
CA ASP A 19 25.27 -25.00 -11.35
C ASP A 19 24.16 -24.71 -12.37
N GLY A 20 23.11 -23.99 -11.96
CA GLY A 20 22.47 -23.04 -12.89
C GLY A 20 23.22 -21.70 -12.86
N PRO A 21 23.38 -20.96 -13.98
CA PRO A 21 23.86 -19.58 -13.89
C PRO A 21 22.93 -18.88 -12.91
N SER A 22 23.47 -18.39 -11.79
CA SER A 22 22.66 -17.70 -10.79
C SER A 22 21.84 -16.67 -11.55
N LEU A 23 20.50 -16.76 -11.49
CA LEU A 23 19.59 -15.76 -12.02
C LEU A 23 19.71 -14.49 -11.14
N LYS A 24 20.93 -13.97 -11.04
CA LYS A 24 21.24 -12.71 -10.37
C LYS A 24 20.71 -11.64 -11.29
N HIS A 25 19.66 -10.98 -10.81
CA HIS A 25 19.11 -9.84 -11.51
C HIS A 25 20.23 -8.83 -11.79
N PRO A 26 20.23 -8.10 -12.92
CA PRO A 26 21.26 -7.10 -13.22
C PRO A 26 21.46 -6.05 -12.11
N PHE A 27 20.43 -5.82 -11.28
CA PHE A 27 20.41 -4.90 -10.15
C PHE A 27 20.77 -5.53 -8.79
N SER A 28 20.96 -6.85 -8.74
CA SER A 28 21.45 -7.57 -7.56
C SER A 28 22.93 -7.23 -7.29
N ASP A 29 23.38 -7.44 -6.05
CA ASP A 29 24.78 -7.29 -5.60
C ASP A 29 25.36 -5.85 -5.66
N ARG A 30 24.51 -4.82 -5.67
CA ARG A 30 24.99 -3.45 -5.49
C ARG A 30 25.45 -3.22 -4.04
N ALA A 31 26.63 -2.63 -3.88
CA ALA A 31 27.07 -2.10 -2.60
C ALA A 31 26.28 -0.82 -2.29
N PRO A 32 25.57 -0.74 -1.14
CA PRO A 32 24.93 0.50 -0.71
C PRO A 32 25.97 1.60 -0.52
N VAL A 33 25.64 2.84 -0.90
CA VAL A 33 26.60 3.96 -0.77
C VAL A 33 27.08 4.09 0.68
N ARG A 34 26.18 3.93 1.66
CA ARG A 34 26.53 3.98 3.10
C ARG A 34 27.64 3.00 3.50
N SER A 35 27.71 1.79 2.92
CA SER A 35 28.71 0.80 3.33
C SER A 35 30.10 1.14 2.80
N ILE A 36 30.20 2.05 1.84
CA ILE A 36 31.45 2.59 1.30
C ILE A 36 31.83 3.86 2.07
N VAL A 37 30.99 4.89 2.01
CA VAL A 37 31.39 6.25 2.41
C VAL A 37 31.18 6.58 3.89
N CYS A 38 30.32 5.83 4.61
CA CYS A 38 30.06 6.08 6.04
C CYS A 38 30.94 5.25 6.98
N ARG A 39 31.96 4.56 6.46
CA ARG A 39 32.95 3.87 7.29
C ARG A 39 33.78 4.90 8.09
N PRO A 40 34.38 4.51 9.24
CA PRO A 40 35.23 5.41 10.02
C PRO A 40 36.41 6.00 9.22
N ASP A 41 36.97 5.23 8.27
CA ASP A 41 38.02 5.66 7.34
C ASP A 41 37.49 6.43 6.11
N GLY A 42 36.18 6.66 6.02
CA GLY A 42 35.50 7.23 4.86
C GLY A 42 35.60 6.40 3.58
N GLY A 43 35.87 5.09 3.71
CA GLY A 43 35.98 4.16 2.60
C GLY A 43 37.39 3.95 2.06
N ALA A 44 38.41 4.66 2.58
CA ALA A 44 39.78 4.58 2.08
C ALA A 44 40.36 3.14 2.11
N GLY A 45 40.03 2.35 3.15
CA GLY A 45 40.45 0.95 3.25
C GLY A 45 39.80 0.00 2.25
N LEU A 46 38.84 0.47 1.43
CA LEU A 46 38.24 -0.28 0.33
C LEU A 46 38.94 0.00 -1.01
N ALA A 47 39.98 0.85 -1.05
CA ALA A 47 40.72 1.11 -2.26
C ALA A 47 41.30 -0.19 -2.87
N GLY A 48 41.21 -0.32 -4.19
CA GLY A 48 41.58 -1.53 -4.91
C GLY A 48 40.48 -2.60 -5.00
N GLN A 49 39.35 -2.42 -4.30
CA GLN A 49 38.20 -3.32 -4.43
C GLN A 49 37.33 -2.93 -5.63
N ARG A 50 36.85 -3.95 -6.36
CA ARG A 50 35.85 -3.77 -7.41
C ARG A 50 34.46 -3.80 -6.79
N VAL A 51 33.62 -2.84 -7.15
CA VAL A 51 32.24 -2.77 -6.63
C VAL A 51 31.27 -2.42 -7.74
N ARG A 52 30.05 -2.91 -7.57
CA ARG A 52 28.88 -2.44 -8.29
C ARG A 52 28.15 -1.44 -7.40
N ALA A 53 27.94 -0.23 -7.88
CA ALA A 53 27.22 0.81 -7.15
C ALA A 53 26.19 1.47 -8.07
N GLY A 54 25.06 1.89 -7.51
CA GLY A 54 24.01 2.52 -8.28
C GLY A 54 23.10 3.36 -7.42
N GLY A 55 22.44 4.32 -8.06
CA GLY A 55 21.59 5.32 -7.43
C GLY A 55 21.22 6.40 -8.43
N TRP A 56 20.87 7.57 -7.92
CA TRP A 56 20.50 8.73 -8.72
C TRP A 56 21.59 9.78 -8.69
N VAL A 57 21.89 10.34 -9.85
CA VAL A 57 22.85 11.43 -10.01
C VAL A 57 22.26 12.70 -9.37
N LYS A 58 22.93 13.19 -8.33
CA LYS A 58 22.60 14.44 -7.63
C LYS A 58 23.24 15.63 -8.31
N THR A 59 24.47 15.45 -8.80
CA THR A 59 25.22 16.44 -9.58
C THR A 59 26.14 15.70 -10.54
N GLY A 60 25.99 15.95 -11.84
CA GLY A 60 26.93 15.52 -12.87
C GLY A 60 27.62 16.72 -13.53
N ARG A 61 28.89 16.56 -13.91
CA ARG A 61 29.64 17.52 -14.72
C ARG A 61 30.69 16.82 -15.58
N GLU A 62 30.78 17.21 -16.84
CA GLU A 62 31.89 16.82 -17.72
C GLU A 62 33.13 17.66 -17.39
N GLN A 63 34.30 17.05 -17.52
CA GLN A 63 35.60 17.68 -17.30
C GLN A 63 36.63 17.23 -18.34
N GLY A 64 37.80 17.89 -18.33
CA GLY A 64 38.89 17.59 -19.26
C GLY A 64 38.48 17.72 -20.72
N LYS A 65 37.66 18.74 -21.04
CA LYS A 65 37.05 18.97 -22.36
C LYS A 65 36.21 17.80 -22.88
N GLY A 66 35.45 17.17 -21.99
CA GLY A 66 34.57 16.03 -22.32
C GLY A 66 35.29 14.68 -22.32
N SER A 67 36.49 14.58 -21.73
CA SER A 67 37.20 13.29 -21.63
C SER A 67 36.65 12.39 -20.54
N PHE A 68 36.03 12.95 -19.49
CA PHE A 68 35.41 12.19 -18.41
C PHE A 68 34.35 13.03 -17.69
N ALA A 69 33.44 12.38 -16.96
CA ALA A 69 32.43 13.01 -16.13
C ALA A 69 32.61 12.65 -14.66
N PHE A 70 32.40 13.63 -13.78
CA PHE A 70 32.19 13.43 -12.36
C PHE A 70 30.70 13.37 -12.06
N LEU A 71 30.27 12.30 -11.41
CA LEU A 71 28.91 12.10 -10.93
C LEU A 71 28.94 11.98 -9.41
N GLU A 72 28.11 12.76 -8.72
CA GLU A 72 27.76 12.52 -7.34
C GLU A 72 26.52 11.64 -7.29
N VAL A 73 26.70 10.37 -6.95
CA VAL A 73 25.63 9.37 -6.93
C VAL A 73 25.16 9.16 -5.50
N ASN A 74 23.84 9.22 -5.29
CA ASN A 74 23.20 8.92 -4.01
C ASN A 74 22.12 7.86 -4.19
N ASP A 75 22.06 6.90 -3.28
CA ASP A 75 21.08 5.81 -3.31
C ASP A 75 20.07 5.85 -2.16
N GLY A 76 20.06 6.96 -1.40
CA GLY A 76 19.20 7.18 -0.23
C GLY A 76 19.68 6.54 1.06
N SER A 77 20.65 5.61 1.01
CA SER A 77 21.09 4.82 2.17
C SER A 77 21.80 5.65 3.24
N CYS A 78 22.38 6.79 2.87
CA CYS A 78 22.95 7.79 3.76
C CYS A 78 22.86 9.20 3.16
N PRO A 79 23.11 10.27 3.94
CA PRO A 79 23.19 11.64 3.42
C PRO A 79 24.36 11.87 2.45
N ALA A 80 25.45 11.12 2.58
CA ALA A 80 26.66 11.28 1.77
C ALA A 80 26.51 10.71 0.36
N ASN A 81 27.23 11.30 -0.59
CA ASN A 81 27.27 10.86 -2.00
C ASN A 81 28.54 10.06 -2.26
N LEU A 82 28.47 9.10 -3.18
CA LEU A 82 29.66 8.47 -3.76
C LEU A 82 30.10 9.28 -4.99
N GLN A 83 31.37 9.69 -5.02
CA GLN A 83 31.96 10.24 -6.24
C GLN A 83 32.23 9.11 -7.22
N VAL A 84 31.64 9.21 -8.40
CA VAL A 84 31.77 8.25 -9.50
C VAL A 84 32.38 8.98 -10.70
N ILE A 85 33.36 8.36 -11.34
CA ILE A 85 34.06 8.94 -12.49
C ILE A 85 33.93 8.01 -13.67
N VAL A 86 33.43 8.55 -14.77
CA VAL A 86 33.17 7.80 -16.01
C VAL A 86 33.96 8.46 -17.14
N ASP A 87 34.86 7.72 -17.77
CA ASP A 87 35.61 8.20 -18.93
C ASP A 87 34.73 8.11 -20.20
N ALA A 88 34.93 9.02 -21.16
CA ALA A 88 34.15 9.07 -22.40
C ALA A 88 34.28 7.82 -23.27
N GLY A 89 35.36 7.04 -23.09
CA GLY A 89 35.53 5.73 -23.73
C GLY A 89 34.61 4.64 -23.16
N VAL A 90 34.00 4.85 -21.99
CA VAL A 90 33.16 3.86 -21.30
C VAL A 90 31.68 4.05 -21.65
N ALA A 91 31.20 5.30 -21.76
CA ALA A 91 29.81 5.61 -22.07
C ALA A 91 29.65 7.06 -22.58
N ASP A 92 28.51 7.34 -23.22
CA ASP A 92 28.12 8.70 -23.59
C ASP A 92 27.81 9.54 -22.33
N LEU A 93 28.71 10.46 -22.01
CA LEU A 93 28.67 11.28 -20.80
C LEU A 93 27.44 12.19 -20.73
N SER A 94 26.94 12.64 -21.88
CA SER A 94 25.81 13.59 -21.96
C SER A 94 24.52 13.00 -21.37
N THR A 95 24.37 11.67 -21.47
CA THR A 95 23.22 10.92 -20.92
C THR A 95 23.30 10.71 -19.41
N LEU A 96 24.50 10.84 -18.83
CA LEU A 96 24.78 10.51 -17.42
C LEU A 96 24.70 11.72 -16.50
N VAL A 97 25.07 12.90 -16.98
CA VAL A 97 25.31 14.08 -16.12
C VAL A 97 24.05 14.78 -15.62
N GLN A 98 22.88 14.45 -16.17
CA GLN A 98 21.62 15.08 -15.79
C GLN A 98 21.20 14.70 -14.37
N THR A 99 20.72 15.69 -13.61
CA THR A 99 20.18 15.43 -12.27
C THR A 99 18.99 14.50 -12.37
N GLY A 100 18.93 13.50 -11.49
CA GLY A 100 17.85 12.53 -11.47
C GLY A 100 18.09 11.33 -12.38
N THR A 101 19.13 11.34 -13.22
CA THR A 101 19.53 10.15 -13.99
C THR A 101 19.82 9.00 -13.04
N CYS A 102 19.18 7.85 -13.28
CA CYS A 102 19.46 6.61 -12.59
C CYS A 102 20.68 5.95 -13.24
N VAL A 103 21.68 5.57 -12.44
CA VAL A 103 22.86 4.86 -12.93
C VAL A 103 23.11 3.61 -12.11
N LEU A 104 23.53 2.54 -12.78
CA LEU A 104 24.18 1.38 -12.18
C LEU A 104 25.51 1.19 -12.88
N VAL A 105 26.59 1.22 -12.11
CA VAL A 105 27.96 1.17 -12.62
C VAL A 105 28.78 0.12 -11.88
N GLU A 106 29.80 -0.40 -12.55
CA GLU A 106 30.79 -1.30 -11.99
C GLU A 106 32.18 -0.71 -12.23
N GLY A 107 33.04 -0.78 -11.21
CA GLY A 107 34.35 -0.16 -11.29
C GLY A 107 35.23 -0.43 -10.10
N LEU A 108 36.38 0.24 -10.06
CA LEU A 108 37.40 0.12 -9.04
C LEU A 108 37.34 1.30 -8.07
N LEU A 109 37.27 1.04 -6.77
CA LEU A 109 37.43 2.06 -5.75
C LEU A 109 38.89 2.52 -5.68
N LYS A 110 39.12 3.84 -5.69
CA LYS A 110 40.45 4.44 -5.59
C LYS A 110 40.45 5.56 -4.57
N VAL A 111 41.60 5.75 -3.94
CA VAL A 111 41.88 6.98 -3.18
C VAL A 111 42.07 8.11 -4.20
N PRO A 112 41.35 9.23 -4.06
CA PRO A 112 41.50 10.36 -4.97
C PRO A 112 42.86 11.05 -4.78
N PRO A 113 43.29 11.90 -5.74
CA PRO A 113 44.54 12.66 -5.61
C PRO A 113 44.60 13.53 -4.34
N GLU A 114 45.81 13.84 -3.90
CA GLU A 114 46.06 14.68 -2.72
C GLU A 114 45.34 16.04 -2.85
N GLY A 115 44.65 16.45 -1.79
CA GLY A 115 43.84 17.68 -1.75
C GLY A 115 42.36 17.52 -2.14
N ALA A 116 41.93 16.33 -2.56
CA ALA A 116 40.51 16.05 -2.76
C ALA A 116 39.74 16.01 -1.42
N LYS A 117 38.52 16.56 -1.41
CA LYS A 117 37.64 16.53 -0.22
C LYS A 117 37.11 15.14 0.11
N GLN A 118 36.96 14.30 -0.91
CA GLN A 118 36.45 12.94 -0.77
C GLN A 118 37.60 12.02 -0.37
N LYS A 119 37.32 10.97 0.40
CA LYS A 119 38.32 9.97 0.80
C LYS A 119 38.38 8.75 -0.12
N ILE A 120 37.36 8.57 -0.96
CA ILE A 120 37.26 7.48 -1.92
C ILE A 120 36.44 7.93 -3.14
N GLU A 121 36.79 7.42 -4.31
CA GLU A 121 36.05 7.59 -5.57
C GLU A 121 35.95 6.25 -6.31
N LEU A 122 34.89 6.09 -7.10
CA LEU A 122 34.68 4.93 -7.96
C LEU A 122 35.05 5.28 -9.40
N ARG A 123 36.10 4.65 -9.93
CA ARG A 123 36.47 4.74 -11.36
C ARG A 123 35.73 3.66 -12.11
N VAL A 124 34.84 4.05 -13.02
CA VAL A 124 33.91 3.14 -13.70
C VAL A 124 34.61 2.46 -14.86
N ASP A 125 34.53 1.13 -14.87
CA ASP A 125 34.98 0.32 -16.01
C ASP A 125 33.80 -0.08 -16.91
N LYS A 126 32.59 -0.15 -16.34
CA LYS A 126 31.40 -0.56 -17.06
C LYS A 126 30.15 0.14 -16.54
N VAL A 127 29.39 0.74 -17.45
CA VAL A 127 28.03 1.22 -17.16
C VAL A 127 27.05 0.08 -17.47
N LEU A 128 26.29 -0.35 -16.45
CA LEU A 128 25.38 -1.49 -16.56
C LEU A 128 23.96 -1.06 -16.90
N HIS A 129 23.53 0.11 -16.40
CA HIS A 129 22.20 0.64 -16.66
C HIS A 129 22.21 2.17 -16.56
N VAL A 130 21.45 2.81 -17.44
CA VAL A 130 21.15 4.24 -17.43
C VAL A 130 19.65 4.41 -17.60
N GLY A 131 19.01 5.02 -16.61
CA GLY A 131 17.66 5.57 -16.73
C GLY A 131 17.79 7.08 -16.93
N PRO A 132 17.83 7.57 -18.18
CA PRO A 132 18.09 8.98 -18.45
C PRO A 132 16.97 9.86 -17.90
N THR A 133 17.29 11.12 -17.63
CA THR A 133 16.32 12.13 -17.20
C THR A 133 16.33 13.29 -18.18
N ASP A 134 15.14 13.68 -18.63
CA ASP A 134 14.95 14.88 -19.42
C ASP A 134 14.95 16.11 -18.48
N PRO A 135 15.93 17.03 -18.61
CA PRO A 135 16.03 18.20 -17.75
C PRO A 135 14.85 19.17 -17.89
N ALA A 136 14.16 19.16 -19.04
CA ALA A 136 13.03 20.05 -19.28
C ALA A 136 11.77 19.64 -18.48
N SER A 137 11.61 18.34 -18.24
CA SER A 137 10.46 17.79 -17.52
C SER A 137 10.76 17.42 -16.06
N TYR A 138 12.03 17.37 -15.64
CA TYR A 138 12.37 16.98 -14.27
C TYR A 138 12.07 18.10 -13.25
N PRO A 139 11.14 17.90 -12.30
CA PRO A 139 10.59 18.98 -11.49
C PRO A 139 11.47 19.38 -10.29
N ILE A 140 12.58 18.68 -10.02
CA ILE A 140 13.48 18.99 -8.90
C ILE A 140 14.76 19.63 -9.45
N PRO A 141 14.82 20.96 -9.60
CA PRO A 141 16.02 21.65 -10.05
C PRO A 141 17.15 21.56 -9.01
N LYS A 142 18.37 21.92 -9.42
CA LYS A 142 19.56 21.99 -8.55
C LYS A 142 19.55 23.18 -7.57
N THR A 143 18.50 23.99 -7.55
CA THR A 143 18.38 25.20 -6.72
C THR A 143 17.81 24.89 -5.33
N LYS A 144 17.85 25.86 -4.42
CA LYS A 144 17.20 25.75 -3.12
C LYS A 144 15.67 25.75 -3.31
N LEU A 145 15.01 24.72 -2.79
CA LEU A 145 13.56 24.53 -2.88
C LEU A 145 12.89 24.88 -1.55
N SER A 146 11.70 25.48 -1.61
CA SER A 146 10.85 25.68 -0.43
C SER A 146 10.16 24.38 -0.02
N LEU A 147 9.68 24.30 1.22
CA LEU A 147 8.93 23.12 1.67
C LEU A 147 7.56 23.04 0.98
N GLU A 148 6.96 24.19 0.66
CA GLU A 148 5.69 24.32 -0.07
C GLU A 148 5.82 23.71 -1.47
N PHE A 149 6.85 24.09 -2.23
CA PHE A 149 7.10 23.49 -3.55
C PHE A 149 7.27 21.97 -3.47
N LEU A 150 7.94 21.47 -2.42
CA LEU A 150 8.11 20.04 -2.21
C LEU A 150 6.80 19.34 -1.82
N ARG A 151 5.82 20.03 -1.23
CA ARG A 151 4.47 19.47 -0.96
C ARG A 151 3.65 19.32 -2.24
N ASP A 152 3.93 20.10 -3.29
CA ASP A 152 3.30 19.89 -4.60
C ASP A 152 3.90 18.70 -5.37
N HIS A 153 5.09 18.23 -4.96
CA HIS A 153 5.85 17.16 -5.61
C HIS A 153 6.12 15.97 -4.68
N ILE A 154 5.09 15.49 -3.96
CA ILE A 154 5.21 14.44 -2.93
C ILE A 154 5.88 13.16 -3.46
N HIS A 155 5.59 12.78 -4.70
CA HIS A 155 6.11 11.57 -5.34
C HIS A 155 7.63 11.64 -5.61
N LEU A 156 8.25 12.83 -5.63
CA LEU A 156 9.68 13.00 -5.89
C LEU A 156 10.46 13.68 -4.75
N ARG A 157 9.80 14.41 -3.84
CA ARG A 157 10.45 15.21 -2.78
C ARG A 157 11.41 14.41 -1.90
N ALA A 158 11.17 13.10 -1.74
CA ALA A 158 12.04 12.20 -0.98
C ALA A 158 13.47 12.12 -1.54
N ARG A 159 13.69 12.50 -2.81
CA ARG A 159 15.03 12.58 -3.42
C ARG A 159 15.83 13.80 -2.96
N THR A 160 15.24 14.72 -2.21
CA THR A 160 15.94 15.90 -1.65
C THR A 160 16.61 15.59 -0.31
N ASN A 161 17.61 16.38 0.05
CA ASN A 161 18.41 16.12 1.25
C ASN A 161 17.58 16.27 2.52
N THR A 162 16.75 17.32 2.61
CA THR A 162 15.89 17.57 3.76
C THR A 162 14.86 16.46 3.96
N ILE A 163 14.09 16.11 2.92
CA ILE A 163 13.02 15.12 3.09
C ILE A 163 13.57 13.70 3.31
N SER A 164 14.66 13.32 2.63
CA SER A 164 15.31 12.04 2.91
C SER A 164 15.88 11.96 4.33
N ALA A 165 16.39 13.07 4.87
CA ALA A 165 16.83 13.13 6.26
C ALA A 165 15.65 12.94 7.23
N VAL A 166 14.53 13.63 7.00
CA VAL A 166 13.30 13.45 7.78
C VAL A 166 12.83 12.00 7.74
N ALA A 167 12.84 11.36 6.56
CA ALA A 167 12.45 9.96 6.43
C ALA A 167 13.36 9.01 7.24
N ARG A 168 14.69 9.20 7.17
CA ARG A 168 15.65 8.39 7.96
C ARG A 168 15.48 8.61 9.46
N ILE A 169 15.25 9.84 9.90
CA ILE A 169 14.97 10.17 11.31
C ILE A 169 13.67 9.50 11.76
N ARG A 170 12.60 9.60 10.98
CA ARG A 170 11.31 8.95 11.29
C ARG A 170 11.45 7.43 11.41
N ASN A 171 12.23 6.80 10.52
CA ASN A 171 12.57 5.38 10.62
C ASN A 171 13.30 5.05 11.93
N ALA A 172 14.33 5.84 12.29
CA ALA A 172 15.08 5.62 13.53
C ALA A 172 14.21 5.81 14.78
N LEU A 173 13.34 6.83 14.80
CA LEU A 173 12.38 7.06 15.88
C LEU A 173 11.40 5.89 16.02
N ALA A 174 10.80 5.43 14.92
CA ALA A 174 9.88 4.29 14.96
C ALA A 174 10.57 3.01 15.49
N PHE A 175 11.79 2.73 15.01
CA PHE A 175 12.59 1.61 15.51
C PHE A 175 12.91 1.75 17.01
N ALA A 176 13.33 2.95 17.45
CA ALA A 176 13.62 3.21 18.86
C ALA A 176 12.37 3.07 19.74
N THR A 177 11.21 3.56 19.28
CA THR A 177 9.93 3.38 19.99
C THR A 177 9.59 1.91 20.16
N HIS A 178 9.66 1.11 19.09
CA HIS A 178 9.41 -0.34 19.20
C HIS A 178 10.42 -1.02 20.12
N SER A 179 11.70 -0.66 20.01
CA SER A 179 12.77 -1.25 20.84
C SER A 179 12.54 -0.93 22.31
N PHE A 180 12.26 0.33 22.64
CA PHE A 180 11.94 0.75 24.01
C PHE A 180 10.81 -0.09 24.61
N PHE A 181 9.65 -0.16 23.95
CA PHE A 181 8.52 -0.91 24.49
C PHE A 181 8.82 -2.41 24.63
N GLN A 182 9.46 -3.03 23.65
CA GLN A 182 9.80 -4.45 23.69
C GLN A 182 10.84 -4.77 24.78
N GLU A 183 11.85 -3.92 24.95
CA GLU A 183 12.87 -4.05 26.01
C GLU A 183 12.26 -3.91 27.42
N HIS A 184 11.14 -3.19 27.55
CA HIS A 184 10.39 -3.03 28.81
C HIS A 184 9.20 -4.00 28.94
N GLY A 185 9.13 -5.03 28.09
CA GLY A 185 8.14 -6.11 28.22
C GLY A 185 6.72 -5.77 27.73
N PHE A 186 6.54 -4.68 27.00
CA PHE A 186 5.25 -4.35 26.39
C PHE A 186 5.00 -5.19 25.13
N LEU A 187 3.76 -5.62 24.94
CA LEU A 187 3.34 -6.28 23.71
C LEU A 187 2.78 -5.27 22.70
N TYR A 188 3.28 -5.34 21.47
CA TYR A 188 2.70 -4.58 20.37
C TYR A 188 1.38 -5.21 19.92
N VAL A 189 0.29 -4.46 20.01
CA VAL A 189 -1.05 -4.91 19.61
C VAL A 189 -1.59 -4.06 18.47
N HIS A 190 -2.17 -4.73 17.47
CA HIS A 190 -2.84 -4.07 16.36
C HIS A 190 -4.31 -3.82 16.71
N THR A 191 -4.67 -2.56 16.89
CA THR A 191 -6.06 -2.15 17.14
C THR A 191 -6.83 -1.97 15.81
N PRO A 192 -8.16 -2.22 15.79
CA PRO A 192 -8.98 -1.99 14.60
C PRO A 192 -8.96 -0.52 14.18
N ILE A 193 -8.83 -0.27 12.88
CA ILE A 193 -8.88 1.08 12.30
C ILE A 193 -10.32 1.50 12.00
N ILE A 194 -11.14 0.57 11.53
CA ILE A 194 -12.58 0.81 11.35
C ILE A 194 -13.27 0.51 12.68
N THR A 195 -14.01 1.50 13.19
CA THR A 195 -14.72 1.44 14.46
C THR A 195 -16.19 1.78 14.30
N THR A 196 -17.02 1.24 15.18
CA THR A 196 -18.43 1.62 15.32
C THR A 196 -18.68 2.40 16.61
N SER A 197 -17.60 2.70 17.33
CA SER A 197 -17.59 3.40 18.61
C SER A 197 -16.78 4.68 18.49
N ASP A 198 -17.29 5.75 19.10
CA ASP A 198 -16.54 6.97 19.33
C ASP A 198 -15.75 6.82 20.64
N CYS A 199 -14.42 6.81 20.53
CA CYS A 199 -13.52 6.63 21.66
C CYS A 199 -13.35 7.92 22.49
N GLU A 200 -13.34 9.09 21.85
CA GLU A 200 -13.04 10.37 22.50
C GLU A 200 -14.32 11.19 22.77
N GLY A 201 -15.46 10.81 22.20
CA GLY A 201 -16.79 11.32 22.53
C GLY A 201 -17.04 12.79 22.12
N ALA A 202 -16.14 13.40 21.35
CA ALA A 202 -16.19 14.83 21.04
C ALA A 202 -15.63 15.21 19.65
N GLY A 203 -15.12 14.26 18.87
CA GLY A 203 -14.45 14.54 17.59
C GLY A 203 -15.31 14.24 16.37
N GLU A 204 -15.20 15.05 15.32
CA GLU A 204 -15.70 14.67 14.00
C GLU A 204 -14.88 13.49 13.46
N MET A 205 -15.55 12.40 13.08
CA MET A 205 -14.93 11.19 12.54
C MET A 205 -15.23 11.03 11.04
N PHE A 206 -14.29 10.48 10.29
CA PHE A 206 -14.54 10.10 8.90
C PHE A 206 -15.43 8.87 8.85
N GLN A 207 -16.56 8.96 8.17
CA GLN A 207 -17.44 7.82 7.95
C GLN A 207 -16.87 6.90 6.85
N ALA A 208 -16.83 5.59 7.14
CA ALA A 208 -16.52 4.55 6.17
C ALA A 208 -17.82 3.87 5.74
N THR A 209 -18.18 3.96 4.44
CA THR A 209 -19.46 3.46 3.91
C THR A 209 -19.31 2.92 2.49
N THR A 210 -20.08 1.89 2.14
CA THR A 210 -20.21 1.40 0.75
C THR A 210 -21.44 1.94 0.03
N LEU A 211 -22.39 2.51 0.78
CA LEU A 211 -23.71 2.92 0.30
C LEU A 211 -23.68 3.86 -0.90
N ILE A 212 -22.72 4.80 -0.95
CA ILE A 212 -22.59 5.75 -2.07
C ILE A 212 -22.26 5.00 -3.36
N SER A 213 -21.22 4.16 -3.32
CA SER A 213 -20.78 3.39 -4.48
C SER A 213 -21.83 2.36 -4.93
N GLU A 214 -22.58 1.79 -3.99
CA GLU A 214 -23.66 0.84 -4.27
C GLU A 214 -24.87 1.53 -4.89
N ALA A 215 -25.23 2.72 -4.40
CA ALA A 215 -26.27 3.55 -4.98
C ALA A 215 -25.92 3.95 -6.42
N GLU A 216 -24.69 4.38 -6.70
CA GLU A 216 -24.24 4.73 -8.05
C GLU A 216 -24.26 3.53 -9.01
N LYS A 217 -23.87 2.34 -8.53
CA LYS A 217 -23.93 1.09 -9.31
C LYS A 217 -25.38 0.73 -9.65
N LEU A 218 -26.27 0.80 -8.65
CA LEU A 218 -27.68 0.51 -8.84
C LEU A 218 -28.33 1.50 -9.81
N GLU A 219 -28.01 2.79 -9.70
CA GLU A 219 -28.52 3.81 -10.62
C GLU A 219 -28.10 3.52 -12.07
N LYS A 220 -26.83 3.20 -12.30
CA LYS A 220 -26.34 2.79 -13.64
C LYS A 220 -27.06 1.53 -14.14
N GLU A 221 -27.30 0.55 -13.26
CA GLU A 221 -28.03 -0.66 -13.62
C GLU A 221 -29.48 -0.36 -14.01
N LEU A 222 -30.17 0.49 -13.24
CA LEU A 222 -31.56 0.87 -13.48
C LEU A 222 -31.73 1.72 -14.74
N ILE A 223 -30.71 2.50 -15.14
CA ILE A 223 -30.70 3.19 -16.43
C ILE A 223 -30.61 2.19 -17.59
N LEU A 224 -29.70 1.21 -17.48
CA LEU A 224 -29.50 0.21 -18.53
C LEU A 224 -30.68 -0.78 -18.62
N ASN A 225 -31.26 -1.12 -17.47
CA ASN A 225 -32.29 -2.12 -17.30
C ASN A 225 -33.39 -1.54 -16.39
N PRO A 226 -34.36 -0.79 -16.95
CA PRO A 226 -35.38 -0.10 -16.17
C PRO A 226 -36.21 -1.06 -15.30
N PRO A 227 -36.76 -0.59 -14.17
CA PRO A 227 -37.72 -1.35 -13.39
C PRO A 227 -38.92 -1.77 -14.26
N PRO A 228 -39.49 -2.96 -14.01
CA PRO A 228 -40.71 -3.39 -14.69
C PRO A 228 -41.86 -2.42 -14.40
N THR A 229 -42.70 -2.20 -15.40
CA THR A 229 -43.91 -1.39 -15.28
C THR A 229 -44.99 -2.13 -14.48
N GLU A 230 -46.02 -1.41 -14.05
CA GLU A 230 -47.20 -2.03 -13.43
C GLU A 230 -47.87 -3.05 -14.36
N ALA A 231 -47.86 -2.78 -15.68
CA ALA A 231 -48.35 -3.72 -16.68
C ALA A 231 -47.52 -5.02 -16.75
N ASP A 232 -46.19 -4.92 -16.62
CA ASP A 232 -45.30 -6.10 -16.60
C ASP A 232 -45.55 -6.98 -15.35
N LEU A 233 -45.81 -6.35 -14.20
CA LEU A 233 -46.19 -7.04 -12.97
C LEU A 233 -47.54 -7.76 -13.11
N GLU A 234 -48.56 -7.10 -13.64
CA GLU A 234 -49.87 -7.70 -13.87
C GLU A 234 -49.83 -8.83 -14.91
N ALA A 235 -49.06 -8.66 -15.99
CA ALA A 235 -48.84 -9.72 -16.98
C ALA A 235 -48.16 -10.96 -16.37
N ALA A 236 -47.17 -10.76 -15.48
CA ALA A 236 -46.52 -11.85 -14.77
C ALA A 236 -47.47 -12.57 -13.80
N LYS A 237 -48.32 -11.83 -13.07
CA LYS A 237 -49.35 -12.41 -12.19
C LYS A 237 -50.39 -13.21 -12.98
N LEU A 238 -50.86 -12.67 -14.11
CA LEU A 238 -51.81 -13.35 -14.99
C LEU A 238 -51.23 -14.67 -15.51
N THR A 239 -49.97 -14.65 -15.96
CA THR A 239 -49.26 -15.86 -16.42
C THR A 239 -49.21 -16.94 -15.34
N VAL A 240 -48.92 -16.57 -14.09
CA VAL A 240 -48.94 -17.51 -12.96
C VAL A 240 -50.35 -18.07 -12.73
N GLY A 241 -51.39 -17.23 -12.83
CA GLY A 241 -52.79 -17.63 -12.73
C GLY A 241 -53.20 -18.62 -13.82
N GLU A 242 -52.90 -18.31 -15.09
CA GLU A 242 -53.21 -19.16 -16.25
C GLU A 242 -52.50 -20.52 -16.15
N LYS A 243 -51.20 -20.54 -15.87
CA LYS A 243 -50.45 -21.80 -15.69
C LYS A 243 -50.97 -22.59 -14.48
N GLY A 244 -51.40 -21.91 -13.41
CA GLY A 244 -52.06 -22.55 -12.27
C GLY A 244 -53.39 -23.21 -12.62
N ASN A 245 -54.19 -22.56 -13.46
CA ASN A 245 -55.44 -23.10 -13.98
C ASN A 245 -55.21 -24.33 -14.88
N ILE A 246 -54.20 -24.29 -15.76
CA ILE A 246 -53.85 -25.43 -16.63
C ILE A 246 -53.45 -26.65 -15.79
N VAL A 247 -52.59 -26.48 -14.77
CA VAL A 247 -52.23 -27.58 -13.85
C VAL A 247 -53.47 -28.17 -13.18
N SER A 248 -54.42 -27.32 -12.78
CA SER A 248 -55.67 -27.74 -12.13
C SER A 248 -56.57 -28.52 -13.08
N GLN A 249 -56.70 -28.04 -14.32
CA GLN A 249 -57.47 -28.71 -15.38
C GLN A 249 -56.87 -30.07 -15.76
N LEU A 250 -55.55 -30.18 -15.94
CA LEU A 250 -54.88 -31.44 -16.26
C LEU A 250 -55.03 -32.47 -15.13
N LYS A 251 -54.97 -32.03 -13.86
CA LYS A 251 -55.25 -32.89 -12.70
C LYS A 251 -56.70 -33.35 -12.67
N ALA A 252 -57.65 -32.47 -12.94
CA ALA A 252 -59.07 -32.81 -12.99
C ALA A 252 -59.41 -33.76 -14.15
N ALA A 253 -58.76 -33.59 -15.30
CA ALA A 253 -58.91 -34.43 -16.49
C ALA A 253 -58.17 -35.78 -16.40
N LYS A 254 -57.44 -36.05 -15.30
CA LYS A 254 -56.60 -37.26 -15.12
C LYS A 254 -55.61 -37.47 -16.28
N ALA A 255 -54.99 -36.38 -16.74
CA ALA A 255 -53.93 -36.41 -17.74
C ALA A 255 -52.74 -37.27 -17.29
N THR A 256 -51.83 -37.58 -18.22
CA THR A 256 -50.67 -38.42 -17.91
C THR A 256 -49.77 -37.77 -16.86
N LYS A 257 -49.03 -38.60 -16.11
CA LYS A 257 -48.15 -38.13 -15.05
C LYS A 257 -47.05 -37.22 -15.61
N GLU A 258 -46.60 -37.50 -16.82
CA GLU A 258 -45.62 -36.75 -17.59
C GLU A 258 -46.15 -35.35 -17.95
N GLU A 259 -47.38 -35.24 -18.46
CA GLU A 259 -48.02 -33.95 -18.81
C GLU A 259 -48.25 -33.07 -17.58
N ILE A 260 -48.73 -33.65 -16.47
CA ILE A 260 -48.90 -32.93 -15.21
C ILE A 260 -47.55 -32.44 -14.69
N ARG A 261 -46.50 -33.27 -14.76
CA ARG A 261 -45.15 -32.89 -14.32
C ARG A 261 -44.57 -31.76 -15.16
N ALA A 262 -44.75 -31.80 -16.48
CA ALA A 262 -44.33 -30.73 -17.38
C ALA A 262 -45.05 -29.41 -17.05
N SER A 263 -46.37 -29.44 -16.88
CA SER A 263 -47.17 -28.24 -16.55
C SER A 263 -46.83 -27.65 -15.17
N VAL A 264 -46.51 -28.49 -14.17
CA VAL A 264 -46.04 -28.03 -12.85
C VAL A 264 -44.65 -27.37 -12.94
N ALA A 265 -43.74 -27.90 -13.76
CA ALA A 265 -42.43 -27.28 -13.99
C ALA A 265 -42.59 -25.88 -14.61
N ASP A 266 -43.48 -25.76 -15.59
CA ASP A 266 -43.87 -24.51 -16.22
C ASP A 266 -44.45 -23.48 -15.24
N LEU A 267 -45.34 -23.92 -14.34
CA LEU A 267 -45.87 -23.08 -13.28
C LEU A 267 -44.77 -22.61 -12.31
N LYS A 268 -43.80 -23.48 -12.00
CA LYS A 268 -42.68 -23.13 -11.13
C LYS A 268 -41.82 -22.02 -11.76
N ILE A 269 -41.49 -22.14 -13.05
CA ILE A 269 -40.76 -21.10 -13.81
C ILE A 269 -41.53 -19.78 -13.81
N ALA A 270 -42.86 -19.82 -14.02
CA ALA A 270 -43.68 -18.61 -13.98
C ALA A 270 -43.66 -17.93 -12.60
N LYS A 271 -43.69 -18.70 -11.51
CA LYS A 271 -43.59 -18.17 -10.14
C LYS A 271 -42.22 -17.56 -9.84
N GLU A 272 -41.13 -18.21 -10.28
CA GLU A 272 -39.77 -17.67 -10.16
C GLU A 272 -39.62 -16.35 -10.94
N ASN A 273 -40.19 -16.28 -12.15
CA ASN A 273 -40.22 -15.04 -12.94
C ASN A 273 -41.01 -13.93 -12.23
N LEU A 274 -42.21 -14.22 -11.70
CA LEU A 274 -43.00 -13.23 -10.96
C LEU A 274 -42.20 -12.69 -9.76
N SER A 275 -41.59 -13.57 -8.97
CA SER A 275 -40.74 -13.15 -7.83
C SER A 275 -39.60 -12.24 -8.26
N ARG A 276 -38.92 -12.55 -9.39
CA ARG A 276 -37.85 -11.70 -9.92
C ARG A 276 -38.35 -10.32 -10.37
N VAL A 277 -39.51 -10.26 -11.02
CA VAL A 277 -40.13 -9.00 -11.45
C VAL A 277 -40.55 -8.17 -10.23
N GLU A 278 -41.14 -8.80 -9.20
CA GLU A 278 -41.52 -8.15 -7.95
C GLU A 278 -40.32 -7.59 -7.18
N GLU A 279 -39.23 -8.35 -7.05
CA GLU A 279 -38.00 -7.86 -6.41
C GLU A 279 -37.38 -6.71 -7.20
N ARG A 280 -37.35 -6.80 -8.53
CA ARG A 280 -36.83 -5.72 -9.38
C ARG A 280 -37.67 -4.46 -9.28
N ALA A 281 -39.00 -4.58 -9.15
CA ALA A 281 -39.90 -3.45 -8.95
C ALA A 281 -39.66 -2.70 -7.63
N LYS A 282 -39.10 -3.38 -6.62
CA LYS A 282 -38.77 -2.77 -5.32
C LYS A 282 -37.48 -1.96 -5.34
N LEU A 283 -36.61 -2.16 -6.32
CA LEU A 283 -35.34 -1.44 -6.44
C LEU A 283 -35.62 0.04 -6.67
N LYS A 284 -35.01 0.88 -5.83
CA LYS A 284 -35.10 2.33 -5.93
C LYS A 284 -33.71 2.91 -6.14
N PRO A 285 -33.54 3.88 -7.04
CA PRO A 285 -32.26 4.56 -7.19
C PRO A 285 -31.92 5.37 -5.94
N GLY A 286 -30.63 5.59 -5.72
CA GLY A 286 -30.10 6.39 -4.61
C GLY A 286 -29.80 5.59 -3.34
N ILE A 287 -29.38 6.32 -2.30
CA ILE A 287 -28.99 5.73 -1.01
C ILE A 287 -30.23 5.09 -0.35
N PRO A 288 -30.14 3.84 0.14
CA PRO A 288 -31.26 3.17 0.77
C PRO A 288 -31.74 3.93 2.01
N LYS A 289 -33.06 4.02 2.17
CA LYS A 289 -33.71 4.71 3.29
C LYS A 289 -34.74 3.83 3.97
N LYS A 290 -34.77 3.92 5.30
CA LYS A 290 -35.78 3.31 6.18
C LYS A 290 -36.28 4.38 7.14
N ASP A 291 -37.60 4.54 7.23
CA ASP A 291 -38.26 5.54 8.07
C ASP A 291 -37.75 6.98 7.84
N GLY A 292 -37.46 7.33 6.59
CA GLY A 292 -36.95 8.65 6.19
C GLY A 292 -35.47 8.91 6.48
N LYS A 293 -34.77 7.99 7.15
CA LYS A 293 -33.32 8.06 7.43
C LYS A 293 -32.55 7.10 6.54
N ILE A 294 -31.23 7.30 6.43
CA ILE A 294 -30.34 6.36 5.74
C ILE A 294 -30.42 4.99 6.44
N ASP A 295 -30.63 3.93 5.66
CA ASP A 295 -30.69 2.56 6.16
C ASP A 295 -29.28 1.96 6.22
N TYR A 296 -28.56 2.25 7.30
CA TYR A 296 -27.23 1.67 7.53
C TYR A 296 -27.26 0.15 7.76
N GLY A 297 -28.43 -0.48 7.92
CA GLY A 297 -28.55 -1.94 7.91
C GLY A 297 -28.12 -2.56 6.58
N GLN A 298 -28.15 -1.78 5.50
CA GLN A 298 -27.69 -2.17 4.16
C GLN A 298 -26.24 -1.75 3.87
N ASP A 299 -25.56 -1.09 4.81
CA ASP A 299 -24.13 -0.77 4.68
C ASP A 299 -23.28 -2.01 5.00
N PHE A 300 -21.98 -1.97 4.70
CA PHE A 300 -21.08 -3.12 4.82
C PHE A 300 -21.06 -3.78 6.21
N PHE A 301 -21.09 -2.98 7.29
CA PHE A 301 -21.09 -3.48 8.67
C PHE A 301 -22.51 -3.57 9.28
N SER A 302 -23.55 -3.37 8.47
CA SER A 302 -24.96 -3.30 8.89
C SER A 302 -25.22 -2.28 10.01
N ARG A 303 -24.35 -1.28 10.13
CA ARG A 303 -24.43 -0.11 11.01
C ARG A 303 -23.44 0.94 10.53
N GLN A 304 -23.49 2.13 11.12
CA GLN A 304 -22.48 3.17 10.85
C GLN A 304 -21.10 2.72 11.33
N ALA A 305 -20.11 2.93 10.48
CA ALA A 305 -18.71 2.68 10.76
C ALA A 305 -17.87 3.90 10.39
N PHE A 306 -16.76 4.07 11.10
CA PHE A 306 -15.91 5.25 11.05
C PHE A 306 -14.43 4.85 11.08
N LEU A 307 -13.56 5.76 10.67
CA LEU A 307 -12.13 5.65 10.92
C LEU A 307 -11.82 6.09 12.35
N THR A 308 -11.04 5.31 13.08
CA THR A 308 -10.81 5.55 14.51
C THR A 308 -9.97 6.79 14.77
N VAL A 309 -10.33 7.51 15.85
CA VAL A 309 -9.57 8.64 16.39
C VAL A 309 -8.45 8.17 17.33
N SER A 310 -8.63 7.01 17.97
CA SER A 310 -7.73 6.43 18.97
C SER A 310 -7.97 4.92 19.11
N GLY A 311 -6.93 4.15 19.41
CA GLY A 311 -7.01 2.74 19.78
C GLY A 311 -7.15 2.49 21.28
N GLN A 312 -7.28 3.55 22.10
CA GLN A 312 -7.20 3.50 23.56
C GLN A 312 -8.14 2.48 24.19
N LEU A 313 -9.44 2.54 23.88
CA LEU A 313 -10.42 1.60 24.42
C LEU A 313 -10.09 0.13 24.10
N GLN A 314 -9.46 -0.13 22.94
CA GLN A 314 -9.06 -1.48 22.59
C GLN A 314 -7.79 -1.92 23.34
N VAL A 315 -6.80 -1.04 23.49
CA VAL A 315 -5.59 -1.39 24.26
C VAL A 315 -5.88 -1.60 25.75
N GLU A 316 -6.89 -0.94 26.33
CA GLU A 316 -7.37 -1.23 27.70
C GLU A 316 -7.79 -2.70 27.88
N THR A 317 -8.52 -3.25 26.91
CA THR A 317 -8.95 -4.66 26.97
C THR A 317 -7.76 -5.63 26.91
N TYR A 318 -6.74 -5.28 26.14
CA TYR A 318 -5.51 -6.07 26.07
C TYR A 318 -4.66 -5.93 27.34
N ALA A 319 -4.51 -4.73 27.88
CA ALA A 319 -3.77 -4.50 29.12
C ALA A 319 -4.33 -5.37 30.26
N CYS A 320 -5.67 -5.48 30.37
CA CYS A 320 -6.33 -6.35 31.34
C CYS A 320 -5.99 -7.85 31.18
N ALA A 321 -5.57 -8.29 30.00
CA ALA A 321 -5.26 -9.69 29.69
C ALA A 321 -3.75 -10.00 29.69
N VAL A 322 -2.92 -9.05 29.24
CA VAL A 322 -1.48 -9.25 28.99
C VAL A 322 -0.59 -8.17 29.63
N SER A 323 -1.13 -7.48 30.64
CA SER A 323 -0.43 -6.48 31.46
C SER A 323 -0.09 -5.19 30.72
N SER A 324 0.99 -5.18 29.93
CA SER A 324 1.54 -3.96 29.32
C SER A 324 1.48 -4.08 27.80
N VAL A 325 0.78 -3.15 27.15
CA VAL A 325 0.63 -3.16 25.69
C VAL A 325 0.83 -1.78 25.09
N TYR A 326 1.07 -1.73 23.79
CA TYR A 326 1.01 -0.49 23.03
C TYR A 326 0.49 -0.75 21.62
N THR A 327 -0.20 0.23 21.05
CA THR A 327 -0.44 0.28 19.61
C THR A 327 0.43 1.36 18.96
N PHE A 328 0.76 1.17 17.70
CA PHE A 328 1.51 2.07 16.84
C PHE A 328 0.81 2.04 15.48
N GLY A 329 -0.14 2.94 15.26
CA GLY A 329 -1.04 2.85 14.11
C GLY A 329 -1.54 4.20 13.61
N PRO A 330 -2.14 4.22 12.41
CA PRO A 330 -2.76 5.43 11.88
C PRO A 330 -4.05 5.74 12.65
N THR A 331 -4.29 7.03 12.86
CA THR A 331 -5.54 7.56 13.40
C THR A 331 -5.98 8.78 12.61
N PHE A 332 -7.27 9.12 12.72
CA PHE A 332 -7.91 10.06 11.82
C PHE A 332 -8.73 11.10 12.58
N ARG A 333 -8.70 12.35 12.13
CA ARG A 333 -9.54 13.44 12.66
C ARG A 333 -10.20 14.17 11.52
N ALA A 334 -11.53 14.25 11.52
CA ALA A 334 -12.29 14.88 10.44
C ALA A 334 -12.55 16.37 10.65
N GLU A 335 -12.03 16.95 11.75
CA GLU A 335 -12.14 18.38 12.03
C GLU A 335 -11.65 19.22 10.84
N HIS A 336 -12.45 20.22 10.45
CA HIS A 336 -12.09 21.13 9.37
C HIS A 336 -11.05 22.18 9.81
N SER A 337 -9.80 21.73 10.01
CA SER A 337 -8.71 22.53 10.56
C SER A 337 -7.50 22.60 9.62
N HIS A 338 -7.24 23.78 9.06
CA HIS A 338 -6.13 24.04 8.13
C HIS A 338 -5.00 24.82 8.79
N THR A 339 -4.27 24.17 9.71
CA THR A 339 -3.11 24.76 10.39
C THR A 339 -1.82 24.06 9.99
N SER A 340 -0.67 24.66 10.33
CA SER A 340 0.65 24.04 10.07
C SER A 340 0.96 22.81 10.93
N ARG A 341 0.10 22.47 11.89
CA ARG A 341 0.33 21.38 12.87
C ARG A 341 -0.77 20.31 12.86
N HIS A 342 -1.86 20.51 12.13
CA HIS A 342 -2.96 19.56 12.06
C HIS A 342 -2.89 18.73 10.78
N LEU A 343 -3.19 17.44 10.92
CA LEU A 343 -3.33 16.49 9.82
C LEU A 343 -4.63 15.71 10.04
N ALA A 344 -5.33 15.41 8.96
CA ALA A 344 -6.52 14.56 9.01
C ALA A 344 -6.16 13.07 9.21
N GLU A 345 -4.95 12.68 8.83
CA GLU A 345 -4.36 11.35 9.04
C GLU A 345 -2.97 11.54 9.66
N PHE A 346 -2.74 10.88 10.79
CA PHE A 346 -1.46 10.86 11.47
C PHE A 346 -1.27 9.50 12.16
N TRP A 347 -0.12 9.31 12.80
CA TRP A 347 0.20 8.06 13.49
C TRP A 347 0.29 8.34 14.98
N MET A 348 -0.35 7.51 15.78
CA MET A 348 -0.26 7.54 17.24
C MET A 348 0.47 6.32 17.77
N VAL A 349 1.09 6.54 18.93
CA VAL A 349 1.69 5.52 19.76
C VAL A 349 0.97 5.60 21.09
N GLU A 350 0.22 4.55 21.44
CA GLU A 350 -0.68 4.57 22.59
C GLU A 350 -0.36 3.37 23.48
N PRO A 351 0.46 3.56 24.53
CA PRO A 351 0.72 2.54 25.53
C PRO A 351 -0.39 2.47 26.58
N GLU A 352 -0.63 1.27 27.11
CA GLU A 352 -1.58 1.01 28.19
C GLU A 352 -1.02 -0.06 29.13
N ILE A 353 -1.19 0.13 30.44
CA ILE A 353 -0.50 -0.67 31.47
C ILE A 353 -1.47 -1.03 32.58
N ALA A 354 -1.69 -2.32 32.80
CA ALA A 354 -2.45 -2.80 33.95
C ALA A 354 -1.71 -2.49 35.26
N PHE A 355 -2.48 -2.16 36.31
CA PHE A 355 -1.97 -1.84 37.65
C PHE A 355 -1.06 -0.60 37.72
N ALA A 356 -1.06 0.25 36.69
CA ALA A 356 -0.39 1.56 36.74
C ALA A 356 -1.33 2.63 37.30
N ASP A 357 -0.80 3.49 38.16
CA ASP A 357 -1.43 4.76 38.51
C ASP A 357 -0.84 5.91 37.68
N LEU A 358 -1.32 7.13 37.92
CA LEU A 358 -0.83 8.31 37.20
C LEU A 358 0.67 8.57 37.43
N GLN A 359 1.22 8.20 38.59
CA GLN A 359 2.65 8.41 38.85
C GLN A 359 3.47 7.48 37.99
N VAL A 360 3.10 6.19 37.93
CA VAL A 360 3.75 5.20 37.07
C VAL A 360 3.74 5.66 35.61
N LEU A 361 2.61 6.18 35.13
CA LEU A 361 2.48 6.63 33.73
C LEU A 361 3.35 7.85 33.37
N VAL A 362 3.64 8.75 34.32
CA VAL A 362 4.45 9.96 34.05
C VAL A 362 5.95 9.66 33.99
N PHE A 363 6.41 8.58 34.63
CA PHE A 363 7.84 8.22 34.69
C PHE A 363 8.31 7.31 33.55
N ILE A 364 7.38 6.77 32.76
CA ILE A 364 7.62 5.97 31.55
C ILE A 364 7.65 6.91 30.35
#